data_AF-A0A1Y3BH24-F1
#
_entry.id   AF-A0A1Y3BH24-F1
#
_cell.length_a   1.000
_cell.length_b   1.000
_cell.length_c   1.000
_cell.angle_alpha   90.00
_cell.angle_beta   90.00
_cell.angle_gamma   90.00
#
_symmetry.space_group_name_H-M   'P 1'
#
loop_
_entity.id
_entity.type
_entity.pdbx_description
1 polymer ?
#
loop_
_entity_poly.entity_id
_entity_poly.type
_entity_poly.pdbx_seq_one_letter_code
_entity_poly.pdbx_strand_id
1 'polypeptide(L)'
;MSFSKNFRQILKIKDFRIVNLFHNSMKINGPIQERIEIKLKSKLDPLNLNVHNESSMHNVPKNSETHFRVVIVSEKFDGLNSLQRHRKVVEILREEFPNIHALAIEAYTPIQWEMDLNGKSDCRSPRCLGGSKSKK
;
A
#
# COMPACT_ATOMS: atom_id res chain seq x y z
N MET A 1 -3.87 27.32 54.93
CA MET A 1 -3.20 27.24 53.61
C MET A 1 -3.63 25.93 52.97
N SER A 2 -4.71 25.93 52.18
CA SER A 2 -4.74 26.14 50.72
C SER A 2 -4.26 24.94 49.87
N PHE A 3 -5.20 24.46 49.06
CA PHE A 3 -5.09 23.77 47.77
C PHE A 3 -4.77 22.27 47.68
N SER A 4 -5.87 21.50 47.63
CA SER A 4 -6.20 20.50 46.61
C SER A 4 -5.33 20.50 45.35
N LYS A 5 -4.93 19.30 44.91
CA LYS A 5 -5.24 18.76 43.57
C LYS A 5 -5.01 17.25 43.52
N ASN A 6 -6.10 16.50 43.60
CA ASN A 6 -6.21 15.19 42.98
C ASN A 6 -6.18 15.38 41.45
N PHE A 7 -5.41 14.59 40.72
CA PHE A 7 -5.75 14.29 39.33
C PHE A 7 -5.37 12.84 38.98
N ARG A 8 -6.43 12.06 38.80
CA ARG A 8 -6.43 10.74 38.17
C ARG A 8 -5.96 10.88 36.73
N GLN A 9 -5.12 9.97 36.25
CA GLN A 9 -5.21 9.36 34.90
C GLN A 9 -4.11 8.28 34.76
N ILE A 10 -4.48 7.02 34.91
CA ILE A 10 -4.88 6.11 33.82
C ILE A 10 -3.63 5.52 33.11
N LEU A 11 -3.32 4.30 33.54
CA LEU A 11 -2.85 3.15 32.78
C LEU A 11 -1.93 3.46 31.58
N LYS A 12 -0.62 3.28 31.81
CA LYS A 12 0.34 2.94 30.76
C LYS A 12 0.03 1.55 30.21
N ILE A 13 -0.93 1.44 29.30
CA ILE A 13 -1.16 0.24 28.48
C ILE A 13 -0.98 0.68 27.03
N LYS A 14 0.25 0.52 26.52
CA LYS A 14 0.57 0.57 25.10
C LYS A 14 0.66 -0.84 24.54
N ASP A 15 -0.38 -1.64 24.77
CA ASP A 15 -0.64 -2.87 24.03
C ASP A 15 -1.89 -2.68 23.20
N PHE A 16 -1.76 -1.94 22.10
CA PHE A 16 -2.80 -1.78 21.09
C PHE A 16 -2.79 -3.00 20.15
N ARG A 17 -2.87 -4.20 20.74
CA ARG A 17 -3.32 -5.42 20.07
C ARG A 17 -4.78 -5.60 20.49
N ILE A 18 -5.67 -5.94 19.55
CA ILE A 18 -7.06 -6.38 19.79
C ILE A 18 -8.11 -5.26 19.94
N VAL A 19 -8.41 -4.52 18.85
CA VAL A 19 -9.79 -4.02 18.64
C VAL A 19 -10.26 -3.91 17.18
N ASN A 20 -9.43 -4.18 16.16
CA ASN A 20 -9.87 -4.06 14.76
C ASN A 20 -10.19 -5.41 14.09
N LEU A 21 -10.93 -6.26 14.81
CA LEU A 21 -11.28 -7.62 14.37
C LEU A 21 -12.66 -7.74 13.69
N PHE A 22 -13.44 -6.66 13.55
CA PHE A 22 -14.74 -6.70 12.86
C PHE A 22 -15.10 -5.34 12.27
N HIS A 23 -14.63 -5.06 11.06
CA HIS A 23 -15.30 -4.29 9.98
C HIS A 23 -14.26 -3.83 8.95
N ASN A 24 -14.04 -4.64 7.91
CA ASN A 24 -13.94 -4.10 6.56
C ASN A 24 -14.31 -5.21 5.57
N SER A 25 -15.36 -4.92 4.81
CA SER A 25 -15.88 -5.64 3.65
C SER A 25 -14.85 -6.55 2.98
N MET A 26 -15.20 -7.83 2.80
CA MET A 26 -14.42 -8.83 2.07
C MET A 26 -14.09 -8.31 0.66
N LYS A 27 -12.96 -7.61 0.50
CA LYS A 27 -12.22 -7.63 -0.75
C LYS A 27 -11.59 -9.01 -0.82
N ILE A 28 -11.97 -9.83 -1.81
CA ILE A 28 -11.25 -11.06 -2.11
C ILE A 28 -9.91 -10.63 -2.72
N ASN A 29 -8.98 -10.28 -1.86
CA ASN A 29 -7.58 -10.10 -2.22
C ASN A 29 -6.99 -11.51 -2.37
N GLY A 30 -6.20 -11.76 -3.41
CA GLY A 30 -5.56 -13.05 -3.55
C GLY A 30 -4.29 -13.18 -2.69
N PRO A 31 -3.72 -14.40 -2.60
CA PRO A 31 -2.70 -14.74 -1.62
C PRO A 31 -1.40 -13.93 -1.78
N ILE A 32 -1.01 -13.56 -3.01
CA ILE A 32 0.18 -12.72 -3.23
C ILE A 32 -0.10 -11.29 -2.80
N GLN A 33 -1.30 -10.77 -3.08
CA GLN A 33 -1.69 -9.42 -2.67
C GLN A 33 -1.61 -9.25 -1.14
N GLU A 34 -2.13 -10.23 -0.39
CA GLU A 34 -2.08 -10.21 1.07
C GLU A 34 -0.64 -10.20 1.61
N ARG A 35 0.26 -11.01 1.01
CA ARG A 35 1.68 -11.02 1.38
C ARG A 35 2.35 -9.67 1.15
N ILE A 36 2.09 -9.04 0.01
CA ILE A 36 2.59 -7.69 -0.32
C ILE A 36 2.10 -6.70 0.74
N GLU A 37 0.80 -6.71 1.06
CA GLU A 37 0.21 -5.81 2.04
C GLU A 37 0.85 -5.99 3.43
N ILE A 38 1.00 -7.22 3.90
CA ILE A 38 1.59 -7.52 5.22
C ILE A 38 3.05 -7.06 5.29
N LYS A 39 3.86 -7.35 4.26
CA LYS A 39 5.27 -6.95 4.21
C LYS A 39 5.44 -5.43 4.18
N LEU A 40 4.64 -4.74 3.37
CA LEU A 40 4.69 -3.28 3.30
C LEU A 40 4.20 -2.63 4.59
N LYS A 41 3.08 -3.11 5.17
CA LYS A 41 2.57 -2.61 6.46
C LYS A 41 3.61 -2.77 7.55
N SER A 42 4.18 -3.96 7.71
CA SER A 42 5.14 -4.24 8.79
C SER A 42 6.45 -3.45 8.68
N LYS A 43 6.97 -3.21 7.48
CA LYS A 43 8.26 -2.55 7.28
C LYS A 43 8.15 -1.03 7.18
N LEU A 44 7.08 -0.50 6.59
CA LEU A 44 6.95 0.92 6.27
C LEU A 44 6.00 1.69 7.18
N ASP A 45 5.18 1.00 7.96
CA ASP A 45 4.15 1.61 8.82
C ASP A 45 3.40 2.76 8.11
N PRO A 46 2.77 2.48 6.96
CA PRO A 46 2.22 3.53 6.11
C PRO A 46 0.93 4.11 6.69
N LEU A 47 0.75 5.42 6.54
CA LEU A 47 -0.52 6.10 6.84
C LEU A 47 -1.62 5.65 5.88
N ASN A 48 -1.26 5.39 4.62
CA ASN A 48 -2.18 4.86 3.61
C ASN A 48 -1.46 3.82 2.77
N LEU A 49 -2.10 2.67 2.56
CA LEU A 49 -1.63 1.60 1.70
C LEU A 49 -2.78 1.07 0.86
N ASN A 50 -2.61 1.11 -0.46
CA ASN A 50 -3.53 0.51 -1.41
C ASN A 50 -2.74 -0.38 -2.36
N VAL A 51 -3.08 -1.67 -2.38
CA VAL A 51 -2.51 -2.66 -3.30
C VAL A 51 -3.63 -3.14 -4.20
N HIS A 52 -3.42 -3.10 -5.51
CA HIS A 52 -4.41 -3.51 -6.49
C HIS A 52 -3.80 -4.50 -7.49
N ASN A 53 -4.49 -5.63 -7.71
CA ASN A 53 -4.14 -6.57 -8.76
C ASN A 53 -4.73 -6.09 -10.11
N GLU A 54 -3.85 -5.70 -11.02
CA GLU A 54 -4.20 -5.20 -12.37
C GLU A 54 -4.02 -6.26 -13.45
N SER A 55 -3.78 -7.52 -13.09
CA SER A 55 -3.52 -8.61 -14.04
C SER A 55 -4.65 -8.77 -15.05
N SER A 56 -5.91 -8.57 -14.64
CA SER A 56 -7.08 -8.65 -15.52
C SER A 56 -7.11 -7.63 -16.67
N MET A 57 -6.25 -6.59 -16.63
CA MET A 57 -6.11 -5.60 -17.71
C MET A 57 -5.17 -6.07 -18.83
N HIS A 58 -4.58 -7.26 -18.69
CA HIS A 58 -3.68 -7.88 -19.67
C HIS A 58 -4.25 -9.19 -20.19
N ASN A 59 -3.76 -9.67 -21.35
CA ASN A 59 -4.16 -10.95 -21.96
C ASN A 59 -3.54 -12.16 -21.19
N VAL A 60 -3.79 -12.20 -19.89
CA VAL A 60 -3.38 -13.26 -18.96
C VAL A 60 -4.61 -14.04 -18.49
N PRO A 61 -4.46 -15.29 -18.03
CA PRO A 61 -5.57 -16.06 -17.50
C PRO A 61 -6.33 -15.31 -16.39
N LYS A 62 -7.65 -15.49 -16.33
CA LYS A 62 -8.47 -14.97 -15.22
C LYS A 62 -7.86 -15.43 -13.89
N ASN A 63 -7.80 -14.53 -12.91
CA ASN A 63 -7.18 -14.71 -11.58
C ASN A 63 -5.63 -14.79 -11.58
N SER A 64 -4.96 -14.32 -12.64
CA SER A 64 -3.51 -14.13 -12.57
C SER A 64 -3.17 -13.06 -11.52
N GLU A 65 -2.07 -13.28 -10.80
CA GLU A 65 -1.53 -12.37 -9.78
C GLU A 65 -0.13 -11.92 -10.20
N THR A 66 0.00 -11.39 -11.41
CA THR A 66 1.28 -11.08 -12.04
C THR A 66 1.54 -9.59 -12.17
N HIS A 67 0.51 -8.75 -12.21
CA HIS A 67 0.64 -7.30 -12.32
C HIS A 67 -0.01 -6.64 -11.10
N PHE A 68 0.78 -5.86 -10.37
CA PHE A 68 0.32 -5.14 -9.19
C PHE A 68 0.60 -3.65 -9.30
N ARG A 69 -0.31 -2.86 -8.74
CA ARG A 69 -0.09 -1.46 -8.42
C ARG A 69 -0.11 -1.28 -6.91
N VAL A 70 0.89 -0.56 -6.39
CA VAL A 70 1.04 -0.25 -4.98
C VAL A 70 1.10 1.26 -4.83
N VAL A 71 0.11 1.82 -4.15
CA VAL A 71 0.13 3.20 -3.67
C VAL A 71 0.40 3.18 -2.18
N ILE A 72 1.46 3.87 -1.76
CA ILE A 72 1.90 3.88 -0.37
C ILE A 72 2.29 5.28 0.10
N VAL A 73 1.78 5.65 1.26
CA VAL A 73 2.05 6.93 1.93
C VAL A 73 2.73 6.64 3.26
N SER A 74 3.96 7.08 3.43
CA SER A 74 4.73 6.87 4.67
C SER A 74 5.73 8.00 4.91
N GLU A 75 5.92 8.35 6.18
CA GLU A 75 6.98 9.26 6.62
C GLU A 75 8.38 8.71 6.35
N LYS A 76 8.53 7.38 6.20
CA LYS A 76 9.82 6.74 5.90
C LYS A 76 10.36 7.03 4.49
N PHE A 77 9.60 7.78 3.69
CA PHE A 77 10.00 8.30 2.39
C PHE A 77 10.46 9.75 2.43
N ASP A 78 10.39 10.41 3.58
CA ASP A 78 10.90 11.76 3.75
C ASP A 78 12.41 11.82 3.51
N GLY A 79 12.87 12.87 2.84
CA GLY A 79 14.26 13.02 2.39
C GLY A 79 14.72 12.05 1.29
N LEU A 80 13.87 11.11 0.83
CA LEU A 80 14.20 10.20 -0.28
C LEU A 80 13.65 10.70 -1.61
N ASN A 81 14.45 10.57 -2.67
CA ASN A 81 14.00 10.81 -4.04
C ASN A 81 13.16 9.64 -4.58
N SER A 82 12.48 9.86 -5.71
CA SER A 82 11.58 8.85 -6.31
C SER A 82 12.24 7.48 -6.52
N LEU A 83 13.45 7.45 -7.07
CA LEU A 83 14.19 6.20 -7.30
C LEU A 83 14.53 5.48 -6.00
N GLN A 84 14.95 6.19 -4.97
CA GLN A 84 15.24 5.61 -3.65
C GLN A 84 13.99 5.01 -3.01
N ARG A 85 12.83 5.68 -3.12
CA ARG A 85 11.55 5.15 -2.64
C ARG A 85 11.18 3.86 -3.36
N HIS A 86 11.29 3.84 -4.69
CA HIS A 86 11.05 2.64 -5.49
C HIS A 86 11.97 1.50 -5.08
N ARG A 87 13.29 1.73 -4.99
CA ARG A 87 14.26 0.72 -4.57
C ARG A 87 13.93 0.15 -3.19
N LYS A 88 13.53 0.99 -2.25
CA LYS A 88 13.14 0.58 -0.89
C LYS A 88 11.92 -0.34 -0.89
N VAL A 89 10.89 -0.01 -1.67
CA VAL A 89 9.69 -0.85 -1.82
C VAL A 89 10.03 -2.18 -2.51
N VAL A 90 10.79 -2.14 -3.61
CA VAL A 90 11.26 -3.32 -4.34
C VAL A 90 12.08 -4.24 -3.42
N GLU A 91 12.96 -3.68 -2.60
CA GLU A 91 13.79 -4.44 -1.66
C GLU A 91 12.94 -5.17 -0.61
N ILE A 92 11.91 -4.53 -0.07
CA ILE A 92 10.97 -5.16 0.88
C ILE A 92 10.22 -6.33 0.22
N LEU A 93 9.89 -6.18 -1.06
CA LEU A 93 9.11 -7.16 -1.81
C LEU A 93 9.97 -8.18 -2.57
N ARG A 94 11.29 -8.16 -2.41
CA ARG A 94 12.25 -8.95 -3.20
C ARG A 94 11.92 -10.44 -3.28
N GLU A 95 11.41 -11.01 -2.20
CA GLU A 95 11.01 -12.42 -2.11
C GLU A 95 9.74 -12.76 -2.91
N GLU A 96 8.89 -11.76 -3.20
CA GLU A 96 7.64 -11.94 -3.97
C GLU A 96 7.86 -11.71 -5.47
N PHE A 97 8.96 -11.05 -5.88
CA PHE A 97 9.28 -10.78 -7.29
C PHE A 97 9.32 -12.01 -8.21
N PRO A 98 9.74 -13.22 -7.77
CA PRO A 98 9.64 -14.40 -8.61
C PRO A 98 8.22 -14.72 -9.08
N ASN A 99 7.20 -14.26 -8.35
CA ASN A 99 5.78 -14.50 -8.65
C ASN A 99 5.11 -13.29 -9.33
N ILE A 100 5.76 -12.12 -9.35
CA ILE A 100 5.22 -10.86 -9.88
C ILE A 100 5.95 -10.51 -11.17
N HIS A 101 5.21 -10.31 -12.26
CA HIS A 101 5.76 -9.89 -13.54
C HIS A 101 5.98 -8.38 -13.62
N ALA A 102 5.05 -7.58 -13.09
CA ALA A 102 5.13 -6.13 -13.11
C ALA A 102 4.59 -5.51 -11.80
N LEU A 103 5.28 -4.48 -11.33
CA LEU A 103 4.90 -3.73 -10.13
C LEU A 103 4.98 -2.23 -10.42
N ALA A 104 3.82 -1.56 -10.44
CA ALA A 104 3.74 -0.11 -10.45
C ALA A 104 3.77 0.41 -9.01
N ILE A 105 4.68 1.33 -8.69
CA ILE A 105 4.88 1.85 -7.34
C ILE A 105 4.64 3.35 -7.35
N GLU A 106 3.75 3.80 -6.48
CA GLU A 106 3.52 5.21 -6.20
C GLU A 106 3.77 5.45 -4.72
N ALA A 107 4.91 6.09 -4.40
CA ALA A 107 5.37 6.27 -3.04
C ALA A 107 5.45 7.76 -2.67
N TYR A 108 4.57 8.17 -1.76
CA TYR A 108 4.39 9.56 -1.36
C TYR A 108 4.75 9.78 0.11
N THR A 109 5.21 10.98 0.43
CA THR A 109 5.21 11.45 1.83
C THR A 109 3.81 11.90 2.21
N PRO A 110 3.46 11.96 3.51
CA PRO A 110 2.15 12.44 3.94
C PRO A 110 1.84 13.86 3.44
N ILE A 111 2.85 14.74 3.45
CA ILE A 111 2.75 16.13 2.97
C ILE A 111 2.44 16.15 1.47
N GLN A 112 3.17 15.38 0.66
CA GLN A 112 2.92 15.30 -0.78
C GLN A 112 1.54 14.71 -1.08
N TRP A 113 1.11 13.69 -0.33
CA TRP A 113 -0.21 13.08 -0.50
C TRP A 113 -1.36 14.05 -0.24
N GLU A 114 -1.20 14.92 0.74
CA GLU A 114 -2.18 15.97 1.04
C GLU A 114 -2.19 17.06 -0.03
N MET A 115 -1.01 17.52 -0.47
CA MET A 115 -0.86 18.59 -1.46
C MET A 115 -1.26 18.19 -2.88
N ASP A 116 -0.79 17.03 -3.37
CA ASP A 116 -0.92 16.65 -4.78
C ASP A 116 -2.29 16.03 -5.10
N LEU A 117 -2.91 15.39 -4.12
CA LEU A 117 -4.04 14.47 -4.35
C LEU A 117 -5.29 14.78 -3.53
N ASN A 118 -5.27 15.80 -2.65
CA ASN A 118 -6.35 16.06 -1.67
C ASN A 118 -6.80 14.77 -0.95
N GLY A 119 -5.86 13.85 -0.70
CA GLY A 119 -6.14 12.56 -0.06
C GLY A 119 -6.66 11.43 -0.98
N LYS A 120 -6.69 11.57 -2.31
CA LYS A 120 -7.22 10.56 -3.25
C LYS A 120 -6.19 10.07 -4.26
N SER A 121 -5.78 8.81 -4.21
CA SER A 121 -5.18 8.14 -5.39
C SER A 121 -6.28 7.68 -6.33
N ASP A 122 -6.41 8.29 -7.50
CA ASP A 122 -7.22 7.72 -8.56
C ASP A 122 -6.46 6.55 -9.18
N CYS A 123 -6.83 5.32 -8.81
CA CYS A 123 -6.12 4.09 -9.20
C CYS A 123 -6.34 3.73 -10.68
N ARG A 124 -6.81 4.65 -11.52
CA ARG A 124 -7.17 4.40 -12.91
C ARG A 124 -5.90 4.20 -13.74
N SER A 125 -5.50 2.95 -13.92
CA SER A 125 -4.43 2.62 -14.88
C SER A 125 -4.81 3.12 -16.28
N PRO A 126 -3.86 3.68 -17.04
CA PRO A 126 -4.12 4.12 -18.41
C PRO A 126 -4.74 2.99 -19.21
N ARG A 127 -5.78 3.29 -20.01
CA ARG A 127 -6.42 2.28 -20.86
C ARG A 127 -5.37 1.69 -21.80
N CYS A 128 -5.06 0.41 -21.61
CA CYS A 128 -4.16 -0.32 -22.48
C CYS A 128 -4.76 -0.34 -23.90
N LEU A 129 -4.13 0.34 -24.84
CA LEU A 129 -4.44 0.26 -26.26
C LEU A 129 -3.83 -1.06 -26.78
N GLY A 130 -4.47 -2.18 -26.45
CA GLY A 130 -4.02 -3.51 -26.84
C GLY A 130 -3.75 -3.59 -28.34
N GLY A 131 -2.54 -4.03 -28.71
CA GLY A 131 -2.10 -4.14 -30.09
C GLY A 131 -3.09 -5.00 -30.90
N SER A 132 -3.77 -4.37 -31.85
CA SER A 132 -4.58 -5.07 -32.83
C SER A 132 -3.70 -6.07 -33.57
N LYS A 133 -4.07 -7.35 -33.52
CA LYS A 133 -3.41 -8.37 -34.31
C LYS A 133 -3.59 -8.01 -35.79
N SER A 134 -2.50 -7.63 -36.46
CA SER A 134 -2.45 -7.63 -37.92
C SER A 134 -2.72 -9.04 -38.40
N LYS A 135 -3.91 -9.28 -38.96
CA LYS A 135 -4.18 -10.48 -39.76
C LYS A 135 -3.25 -10.42 -40.97
N LYS A 136 -2.50 -11.50 -41.15
CA LYS A 136 -1.66 -11.80 -42.31
C LYS A 136 -2.51 -11.99 -43.55
#